data_AF-A0A2E8CV47-F1
#
_entry.id   AF-A0A2E8CV47-F1
#
_cell.length_a   1.000
_cell.length_b   1.000
_cell.length_c   1.000
_cell.angle_alpha   90.00
_cell.angle_beta   90.00
_cell.angle_gamma   90.00
#
_symmetry.space_group_name_H-M   'P 1'
#
loop_
_entity.id
_entity.type
_entity.pdbx_description
1 polymer ?
#
loop_
_entity_poly.entity_id
_entity_poly.type
_entity_poly.pdbx_seq_one_letter_code
_entity_poly.pdbx_strand_id
1 'polypeptide(L)'
;MPKKASQRSLDNWTREKWGTKSGKPSLKTGERYLPKAAREALTDEEYARTSRKKRKGMRKGKQYVKQPKKIAEKTARYRSKKRLLKKARKRKS
;
A
#
# COMPACT_ATOMS: atom_id res chain seq x y z
N MET A 1 7.28 -11.12 29.14
CA MET A 1 5.83 -10.91 28.92
C MET A 1 5.42 -11.25 27.49
N PRO A 2 4.25 -11.88 27.25
CA PRO A 2 3.73 -12.12 25.90
C PRO A 2 3.23 -10.81 25.23
N LYS A 3 3.54 -10.60 23.95
CA LYS A 3 3.13 -9.38 23.21
C LYS A 3 1.59 -9.26 23.14
N LYS A 4 1.05 -8.08 23.52
CA LYS A 4 -0.37 -7.70 23.34
C LYS A 4 -0.77 -7.63 21.85
N ALA A 5 -2.06 -7.71 21.54
CA ALA A 5 -2.56 -7.76 20.15
C ALA A 5 -2.25 -6.50 19.32
N SER A 6 -2.12 -5.33 19.95
CA SER A 6 -1.66 -4.08 19.35
C SER A 6 -0.19 -4.14 18.94
N GLN A 7 0.69 -4.61 19.84
CA GLN A 7 2.12 -4.81 19.60
C GLN A 7 2.37 -5.77 18.42
N ARG A 8 1.64 -6.89 18.36
CA ARG A 8 1.68 -7.81 17.19
C ARG A 8 1.19 -7.14 15.90
N SER A 9 0.31 -6.13 15.97
CA SER A 9 -0.16 -5.37 14.80
C SER A 9 0.91 -4.39 14.31
N LEU A 10 1.59 -3.70 15.24
CA LEU A 10 2.73 -2.83 14.98
C LEU A 10 3.87 -3.61 14.32
N ASP A 11 4.31 -4.73 14.92
CA ASP A 11 5.35 -5.60 14.35
C ASP A 11 5.08 -5.95 12.87
N ASN A 12 3.83 -6.28 12.53
CA ASN A 12 3.45 -6.64 11.17
C ASN A 12 3.44 -5.44 10.21
N TRP A 13 3.06 -4.26 10.69
CA TRP A 13 3.05 -3.03 9.91
C TRP A 13 4.48 -2.52 9.63
N THR A 14 5.35 -2.51 10.65
CA THR A 14 6.76 -2.10 10.54
C THR A 14 7.59 -3.04 9.65
N ARG A 15 7.24 -4.33 9.59
CA ARG A 15 7.86 -5.30 8.67
C ARG A 15 7.44 -5.15 7.20
N GLU A 16 6.42 -4.34 6.91
CA GLU A 16 5.93 -4.17 5.54
C GLU A 16 6.72 -3.08 4.80
N LYS A 17 7.27 -3.40 3.62
CA LYS A 17 8.07 -2.44 2.84
C LYS A 17 7.19 -1.44 2.09
N TRP A 18 6.90 -0.29 2.69
CA TRP A 18 6.15 0.81 2.07
C TRP A 18 7.02 1.61 1.08
N GLY A 19 6.44 2.09 -0.03
CA GLY A 19 7.19 2.82 -1.05
C GLY A 19 6.42 3.15 -2.33
N THR A 20 7.12 3.75 -3.29
CA THR A 20 6.71 3.99 -4.69
C THR A 20 7.25 2.86 -5.61
N LYS A 21 6.89 2.80 -6.90
CA LYS A 21 7.49 1.81 -7.82
C LYS A 21 8.92 2.21 -8.19
N SER A 22 9.16 3.51 -8.40
CA SER A 22 10.49 4.05 -8.75
C SER A 22 11.47 4.22 -7.58
N GLY A 23 11.04 4.01 -6.34
CA GLY A 23 11.82 4.34 -5.13
C GLY A 23 11.93 5.84 -4.83
N LYS A 24 11.65 6.72 -5.80
CA LYS A 24 11.70 8.17 -5.64
C LYS A 24 10.57 8.69 -4.73
N PRO A 25 10.75 9.82 -4.03
CA PRO A 25 9.74 10.38 -3.13
C PRO A 25 8.38 10.58 -3.81
N SER A 26 7.33 10.06 -3.17
CA SER A 26 5.93 10.09 -3.62
C SER A 26 5.42 11.51 -3.93
N LEU A 27 5.92 12.52 -3.22
CA LEU A 27 5.62 13.93 -3.46
C LEU A 27 6.24 14.44 -4.78
N LYS A 28 7.51 14.11 -5.04
CA LYS A 28 8.24 14.55 -6.24
C LYS A 28 7.70 13.91 -7.53
N THR A 29 7.42 12.61 -7.54
CA THR A 29 6.97 11.91 -8.77
C THR A 29 5.45 11.84 -8.95
N GLY A 30 4.68 12.22 -7.93
CA GLY A 30 3.23 12.01 -7.91
C GLY A 30 2.79 10.54 -7.99
N GLU A 31 3.70 9.58 -7.76
CA GLU A 31 3.38 8.16 -7.63
C GLU A 31 2.60 7.88 -6.35
N ARG A 32 1.84 6.78 -6.32
CA ARG A 32 1.08 6.40 -5.11
C ARG A 32 1.91 5.51 -4.19
N TYR A 33 2.04 5.95 -2.93
CA TYR A 33 2.72 5.24 -1.84
C TYR A 33 1.89 4.03 -1.41
N LEU A 34 2.47 2.83 -1.51
CA LEU A 34 1.80 1.55 -1.32
C LEU A 34 2.76 0.50 -0.70
N PRO A 35 2.26 -0.47 0.07
CA PRO A 35 3.09 -1.57 0.56
C PRO A 35 3.59 -2.44 -0.62
N LYS A 36 4.79 -3.02 -0.51
CA LYS A 36 5.47 -3.74 -1.61
C LYS A 36 4.58 -4.79 -2.27
N ALA A 37 3.91 -5.62 -1.47
CA ALA A 37 3.02 -6.65 -1.98
C ALA A 37 1.78 -6.09 -2.72
N ALA A 38 1.34 -4.86 -2.42
CA ALA A 38 0.29 -4.19 -3.20
C ALA A 38 0.82 -3.68 -4.54
N ARG A 39 2.05 -3.17 -4.58
CA ARG A 39 2.71 -2.71 -5.81
C ARG A 39 2.88 -3.88 -6.78
N GLU A 40 3.40 -5.01 -6.30
CA GLU A 40 3.61 -6.24 -7.08
C GLU A 40 2.30 -6.90 -7.56
N ALA A 41 1.17 -6.64 -6.88
CA ALA A 41 -0.12 -7.19 -7.29
C ALA A 41 -0.85 -6.37 -8.35
N LEU A 42 -0.43 -5.12 -8.59
CA LEU A 42 -0.99 -4.28 -9.64
C LEU A 42 -0.26 -4.55 -10.96
N THR A 43 -1.00 -4.54 -12.07
CA THR A 43 -0.35 -4.45 -13.38
C THR A 43 0.27 -3.06 -13.56
N ASP A 44 1.23 -2.94 -14.46
CA ASP A 44 1.88 -1.67 -14.76
C ASP A 44 0.88 -0.60 -15.24
N GLU A 45 -0.15 -1.03 -15.97
CA GLU A 45 -1.24 -0.17 -16.44
C GLU A 45 -2.13 0.30 -15.27
N GLU A 46 -2.48 -0.59 -14.32
CA GLU A 46 -3.17 -0.20 -13.08
C GLU A 46 -2.34 0.79 -12.24
N TYR A 47 -1.03 0.53 -12.09
CA TYR A 47 -0.12 1.40 -11.34
C TYR A 47 0.02 2.78 -11.99
N ALA A 48 0.14 2.83 -13.32
CA ALA A 48 0.15 4.06 -14.09
C ALA A 48 -1.19 4.82 -13.95
N ARG A 49 -2.33 4.12 -14.04
CA ARG A 49 -3.68 4.71 -13.93
C ARG A 49 -3.95 5.31 -12.54
N THR A 50 -3.55 4.63 -11.46
CA THR A 50 -3.72 5.16 -10.07
C THR A 50 -2.78 6.32 -9.75
N SER A 51 -1.56 6.31 -10.32
CA SER A 51 -0.57 7.39 -10.21
C SER A 51 -0.97 8.61 -11.05
N ARG A 52 -1.46 8.43 -12.28
CA ARG A 52 -2.05 9.50 -13.13
C ARG A 52 -3.19 10.20 -12.40
N LYS A 53 -4.08 9.44 -11.73
CA LYS A 53 -5.15 10.03 -10.91
C LYS A 53 -4.60 10.82 -9.72
N LYS A 54 -3.54 10.35 -9.04
CA LYS A 54 -2.88 11.11 -7.97
C LYS A 54 -2.29 12.41 -8.51
N ARG A 55 -1.48 12.36 -9.59
CA ARG A 55 -0.91 13.55 -10.26
C ARG A 55 -1.97 14.58 -10.64
N LYS A 56 -3.11 14.15 -11.21
CA LYS A 56 -4.23 15.05 -11.57
C LYS A 56 -4.87 15.73 -10.35
N GLY A 57 -4.91 15.07 -9.19
CA GLY A 57 -5.40 15.69 -7.95
C GLY A 57 -4.37 16.59 -7.27
N MET A 58 -3.09 16.21 -7.31
CA MET A 58 -1.96 17.00 -6.80
C MET A 58 -1.83 18.34 -7.56
N ARG A 59 -1.94 18.32 -8.90
CA ARG A 59 -2.03 19.52 -9.75
C ARG A 59 -3.27 20.39 -9.49
N LYS A 60 -4.26 19.89 -8.74
CA LYS A 60 -5.47 20.62 -8.31
C LYS A 60 -5.43 20.98 -6.81
N GLY A 61 -4.25 20.99 -6.18
CA GLY A 61 -4.08 21.32 -4.76
C GLY A 61 -4.72 20.33 -3.77
N LYS A 62 -5.20 19.15 -4.23
CA LYS A 62 -5.95 18.23 -3.37
C LYS A 62 -5.02 17.42 -2.48
N GLN A 63 -5.06 17.68 -1.17
CA GLN A 63 -4.37 16.91 -0.12
C GLN A 63 -4.68 15.40 -0.22
N TYR A 64 -5.95 15.04 -0.49
CA TYR A 64 -6.39 13.66 -0.66
C TYR A 64 -7.04 13.40 -2.02
N VAL A 65 -6.76 12.23 -2.61
CA VAL A 65 -7.27 11.82 -3.93
C VAL A 65 -7.75 10.36 -3.89
N LYS A 66 -9.07 10.15 -3.99
CA LYS A 66 -9.70 8.83 -4.06
C LYS A 66 -9.10 7.98 -5.20
N GLN A 67 -8.68 6.77 -4.86
CA GLN A 67 -8.18 5.77 -5.80
C GLN A 67 -9.30 5.32 -6.78
N PRO A 68 -9.00 4.82 -7.99
CA PRO A 68 -10.03 4.16 -8.82
C PRO A 68 -10.59 2.93 -8.08
N LYS A 69 -11.92 2.73 -8.05
CA LYS A 69 -12.60 1.74 -7.18
C LYS A 69 -11.96 0.33 -7.23
N LYS A 70 -11.90 -0.28 -8.42
CA LYS A 70 -11.27 -1.60 -8.65
C LYS A 70 -9.85 -1.72 -8.07
N ILE A 71 -9.01 -0.69 -8.25
CA ILE A 71 -7.64 -0.63 -7.72
C ILE A 71 -7.63 -0.40 -6.19
N ALA A 72 -8.58 0.39 -5.67
CA ALA A 72 -8.77 0.61 -4.25
C ALA A 72 -9.08 -0.70 -3.52
N GLU A 73 -10.00 -1.51 -4.06
CA GLU A 73 -10.40 -2.82 -3.55
C GLU A 73 -9.25 -3.83 -3.62
N LYS A 74 -8.61 -3.93 -4.78
CA LYS A 74 -7.44 -4.79 -5.01
C LYS A 74 -6.33 -4.49 -3.99
N THR A 75 -5.97 -3.22 -3.81
CA THR A 75 -4.94 -2.80 -2.82
C THR A 75 -5.42 -2.79 -1.37
N ALA A 76 -6.72 -2.70 -1.08
CA ALA A 76 -7.25 -2.72 0.30
C ALA A 76 -6.95 -4.04 1.01
N ARG A 77 -7.01 -5.16 0.26
CA ARG A 77 -6.57 -6.49 0.72
C ARG A 77 -5.11 -6.50 1.21
N TYR A 78 -4.31 -5.50 0.84
CA TYR A 78 -2.89 -5.33 1.21
C TYR A 78 -2.65 -4.24 2.27
N ARG A 79 -3.69 -3.58 2.73
CA ARG A 79 -3.64 -2.65 3.88
C ARG A 79 -4.32 -3.23 5.12
N SER A 80 -5.06 -4.34 4.97
CA SER A 80 -5.80 -5.00 6.05
C SER A 80 -5.05 -6.19 6.68
N LYS A 81 -5.18 -6.32 8.01
CA LYS A 81 -4.61 -7.36 8.89
C LYS A 81 -4.72 -8.80 8.36
N LYS A 82 -5.79 -9.14 7.61
CA LYS A 82 -6.16 -10.51 7.22
C LYS A 82 -5.08 -11.26 6.42
N ARG A 83 -4.35 -10.62 5.49
CA ARG A 83 -3.25 -11.30 4.74
C ARG A 83 -1.90 -11.24 5.45
N LEU A 84 -1.63 -10.22 6.28
CA LEU A 84 -0.47 -10.22 7.18
C LEU A 84 -0.57 -11.40 8.16
N LEU A 85 -1.74 -11.62 8.77
CA LEU A 85 -2.03 -12.79 9.60
C LEU A 85 -1.87 -14.12 8.83
N LYS A 86 -2.34 -14.21 7.58
CA LYS A 86 -2.18 -15.44 6.76
C LYS A 86 -0.71 -15.72 6.42
N LYS A 87 0.10 -14.69 6.10
CA LYS A 87 1.57 -14.82 5.91
C LYS A 87 2.31 -15.12 7.21
N ALA A 88 1.87 -14.56 8.35
CA ALA A 88 2.48 -14.82 9.65
C ALA A 88 2.21 -16.26 10.13
N ARG A 89 0.98 -16.79 9.92
CA ARG A 89 0.66 -18.21 10.15
C ARG A 89 1.50 -19.15 9.27
N LYS A 90 1.60 -18.89 7.96
CA LYS A 90 2.43 -19.70 7.03
C LYS A 90 3.96 -19.57 7.23
N ARG A 91 4.41 -18.76 8.19
CA ARG A 91 5.84 -18.63 8.59
C ARG A 91 6.13 -19.23 9.97
N LYS A 92 5.13 -19.86 10.59
CA LYS A 92 5.17 -20.41 11.95
C LYS A 92 4.76 -21.88 11.99
N SER A 93 4.75 -22.49 10.82
CA SER A 93 4.39 -23.86 10.44
C SER A 93 5.28 -24.26 9.28
#